data_AF-A0A7Y7V9M1-F1
#
_entry.id   AF-A0A7Y7V9M1-F1
#
_cell.length_a   1.000
_cell.length_b   1.000
_cell.length_c   1.000
_cell.angle_alpha   90.00
_cell.angle_beta   90.00
_cell.angle_gamma   90.00
#
_symmetry.space_group_name_H-M   'P 1'
#
loop_
_entity.id
_entity.type
_entity.pdbx_description
1 polymer ?
#
loop_
_entity_poly.entity_id
_entity_poly.type
_entity_poly.pdbx_seq_one_letter_code
_entity_poly.pdbx_strand_id
1 'polypeptide(L)'
;MFKVALASLLLTCAFGAQAGTSVDVSKIYGNIQYVDHYPDYKVQVVDHYPDSAGKWKTVDHYPDYKIQIVDHYPDFTIQYVD
;
A
#
# COMPACT_ATOMS: atom_id res chain seq x y z
N MET A 1 -41.27 -31.20 -28.61
CA MET A 1 -41.44 -30.96 -27.16
C MET A 1 -40.39 -31.76 -26.41
N PHE A 2 -39.16 -31.27 -26.35
CA PHE A 2 -38.05 -31.80 -25.56
C PHE A 2 -36.97 -30.72 -25.56
N LYS A 3 -36.26 -30.55 -24.43
CA LYS A 3 -35.15 -29.61 -24.14
C LYS A 3 -35.56 -28.40 -23.27
N VAL A 4 -35.62 -28.62 -21.96
CA VAL A 4 -35.09 -27.64 -21.01
C VAL A 4 -33.94 -28.35 -20.32
N ALA A 5 -32.77 -28.23 -20.92
CA ALA A 5 -31.51 -28.66 -20.35
C ALA A 5 -31.02 -27.59 -19.38
N LEU A 6 -30.75 -28.01 -18.15
CA LEU A 6 -29.48 -27.75 -17.47
C LEU A 6 -28.91 -26.32 -17.61
N ALA A 7 -29.46 -25.38 -16.85
CA ALA A 7 -28.84 -24.05 -16.69
C ALA A 7 -29.04 -23.56 -15.24
N SER A 8 -28.46 -24.29 -14.29
CA SER A 8 -28.49 -23.93 -12.86
C SER A 8 -27.16 -24.26 -12.18
N LEU A 9 -26.04 -24.06 -12.87
CA LEU A 9 -24.71 -24.38 -12.34
C LEU A 9 -23.69 -23.27 -12.56
N LEU A 10 -24.04 -22.01 -12.32
CA LEU A 10 -23.06 -20.92 -12.20
C LEU A 10 -23.64 -19.80 -11.33
N LEU A 11 -23.65 -19.94 -9.99
CA LEU A 11 -23.92 -18.78 -9.13
C LEU A 11 -23.17 -18.66 -7.80
N THR A 12 -22.27 -19.55 -7.41
CA THR A 12 -21.73 -19.46 -6.03
C THR A 12 -20.23 -19.68 -5.93
N CYS A 13 -19.45 -18.78 -6.54
CA CYS A 13 -18.04 -18.57 -6.16
C CYS A 13 -17.69 -17.08 -6.23
N ALA A 14 -18.43 -16.23 -5.51
CA ALA A 14 -18.04 -14.85 -5.24
C ALA A 14 -17.93 -14.64 -3.72
N PHE A 15 -17.20 -15.53 -3.03
CA PHE A 15 -16.73 -15.22 -1.69
C PHE A 15 -15.42 -14.47 -1.85
N GLY A 16 -15.49 -13.16 -1.62
CA GLY A 16 -14.38 -12.23 -1.75
C GLY A 16 -13.15 -12.72 -1.01
N ALA A 17 -12.03 -12.79 -1.73
CA ALA A 17 -10.72 -12.86 -1.11
C ALA A 17 -10.53 -11.57 -0.32
N GLN A 18 -10.70 -11.63 1.00
CA GLN A 18 -10.27 -10.57 1.88
C GLN A 18 -8.74 -10.67 1.97
N ALA A 19 -8.06 -9.91 1.10
CA ALA A 19 -6.64 -9.67 1.26
C ALA A 19 -6.43 -9.05 2.64
N GLY A 20 -5.69 -9.73 3.51
CA GLY A 20 -5.27 -9.18 4.79
C GLY A 20 -4.34 -8.02 4.52
N THR A 21 -4.87 -6.79 4.48
CA THR A 21 -4.07 -5.57 4.35
C THR A 21 -3.47 -5.16 5.70
N SER A 22 -2.99 -6.12 6.49
CA SER A 22 -2.16 -5.77 7.65
C SER A 22 -0.77 -5.44 7.11
N VAL A 23 -0.62 -4.20 6.64
CA VAL A 23 0.67 -3.61 6.33
C VAL A 23 1.50 -3.67 7.61
N ASP A 24 2.64 -4.35 7.56
CA ASP A 24 3.61 -4.35 8.65
C ASP A 24 4.32 -2.99 8.66
N VAL A 25 3.64 -1.97 9.18
CA VAL A 25 4.13 -0.59 9.32
C VAL A 25 5.30 -0.47 10.30
N SER A 26 5.72 -1.59 10.92
CA SER A 26 6.90 -1.67 11.80
C SER A 26 8.23 -1.54 11.02
N LYS A 27 8.21 -1.58 9.68
CA LYS A 27 9.41 -1.66 8.82
C LYS A 27 9.50 -0.55 7.78
N ILE A 28 9.18 0.68 8.13
CA ILE A 28 9.43 1.84 7.25
C ILE A 28 10.87 2.33 7.46
N TYR A 29 11.84 1.52 7.04
CA TYR A 29 13.25 1.89 7.00
C TYR A 29 13.89 1.31 5.73
N GLY A 30 14.95 1.95 5.23
CA GLY A 30 15.68 1.46 4.06
C GLY A 30 15.71 2.43 2.88
N ASN A 31 15.92 1.88 1.70
CA ASN A 31 16.02 2.59 0.43
C ASN A 31 14.62 2.69 -0.20
N ILE A 32 14.14 3.91 -0.44
CA ILE A 32 12.84 4.14 -1.06
C ILE A 32 13.00 4.89 -2.38
N GLN A 33 12.08 4.66 -3.30
CA GLN A 33 12.01 5.40 -4.55
C GLN A 33 10.67 6.13 -4.66
N TYR A 34 10.72 7.38 -5.13
CA TYR A 34 9.51 8.13 -5.49
C TYR A 34 9.06 7.77 -6.91
N VAL A 35 7.77 7.47 -7.09
CA VAL A 35 7.17 7.15 -8.39
C VAL A 35 5.85 7.87 -8.60
N ASP A 36 5.53 8.22 -9.84
CA ASP A 36 4.29 8.92 -10.19
C ASP A 36 3.09 7.98 -10.38
N HIS A 37 3.34 6.71 -10.69
CA HIS A 37 2.31 5.74 -11.03
C HIS A 37 2.58 4.37 -10.42
N TYR A 38 1.51 3.71 -9.97
CA TYR A 38 1.54 2.39 -9.34
C TYR A 38 2.54 2.26 -8.18
N PRO A 39 2.56 3.21 -7.22
CA PRO A 39 3.40 3.07 -6.04
C PRO A 39 2.91 1.91 -5.16
N ASP A 40 3.81 1.34 -4.38
CA ASP A 40 3.44 0.41 -3.32
C ASP A 40 2.60 1.13 -2.24
N TYR A 41 2.98 2.38 -1.93
CA TYR A 41 2.31 3.18 -0.91
C TYR A 41 2.07 4.64 -1.33
N LYS A 42 0.94 5.19 -0.90
CA LYS A 42 0.66 6.62 -0.96
C LYS A 42 0.92 7.23 0.41
N VAL A 43 1.72 8.28 0.44
CA VAL A 43 2.19 8.93 1.67
C VAL A 43 1.79 10.39 1.64
N GLN A 44 1.19 10.87 2.73
CA GLN A 44 0.93 12.28 2.95
C GLN A 44 1.95 12.84 3.93
N VAL A 45 2.65 13.91 3.54
CA VAL A 45 3.57 14.61 4.45
C VAL A 45 2.77 15.56 5.34
N VAL A 46 2.96 15.45 6.65
CA VAL A 46 2.25 16.27 7.64
C VAL A 46 3.22 17.04 8.54
N ASP A 47 2.81 18.23 8.98
CA ASP A 47 3.65 19.10 9.80
C ASP A 47 3.65 18.70 11.30
N HIS A 48 2.49 18.24 11.80
CA HIS A 48 2.29 18.12 13.25
C HIS A 48 2.23 16.67 13.73
N TYR A 49 1.18 15.92 13.37
CA TYR A 49 0.88 14.62 13.95
C TYR A 49 0.66 13.54 12.88
N PRO A 50 1.60 12.59 12.70
CA PRO A 50 1.40 11.40 11.88
C PRO A 50 0.62 10.33 12.67
N ASP A 51 -0.64 10.63 13.00
CA ASP A 51 -1.50 9.81 13.87
C ASP A 51 -2.06 8.54 13.20
N SER A 52 -1.87 8.40 11.89
CA SER A 52 -2.40 7.28 11.10
C SER A 52 -1.37 6.75 10.11
N ALA A 53 -1.53 5.48 9.72
CA ALA A 53 -0.74 4.88 8.64
C ALA A 53 -0.81 5.73 7.36
N GLY A 54 0.34 5.89 6.69
CA GLY A 54 0.48 6.70 5.48
C GLY A 54 0.69 8.20 5.73
N LYS A 55 0.54 8.71 6.95
CA LYS A 55 0.95 10.08 7.30
C LYS A 55 2.38 10.07 7.80
N TRP A 56 3.27 10.78 7.14
CA TRP A 56 4.69 10.82 7.50
C TRP A 56 5.10 12.21 7.91
N LYS A 57 6.04 12.29 8.85
CA LYS A 57 6.63 13.53 9.31
C LYS A 57 8.14 13.43 9.23
N THR A 58 8.76 14.43 8.61
CA THR A 58 10.21 14.59 8.64
C THR A 58 10.62 15.14 10.00
N VAL A 59 11.62 14.53 10.63
CA VAL A 59 12.13 14.93 11.94
C VAL A 59 13.64 15.13 11.85
N ASP A 60 14.12 16.31 12.22
CA ASP A 60 15.53 16.68 12.10
C ASP A 60 16.42 16.09 13.21
N HIS A 61 15.84 15.80 14.38
CA HIS A 61 16.58 15.37 15.56
C HIS A 61 16.03 14.07 16.14
N TYR A 62 16.93 13.10 16.36
CA TYR A 62 16.61 11.78 16.89
C TYR A 62 15.45 11.08 16.16
N PRO A 63 15.52 10.93 14.83
CA PRO A 63 14.49 10.21 14.10
C PRO A 63 14.48 8.73 14.51
N ASP A 64 13.29 8.13 14.54
CA ASP A 64 13.14 6.71 14.82
C ASP A 64 13.76 5.83 13.73
N TYR A 65 13.70 6.30 12.47
CA TYR A 65 14.19 5.57 11.30
C TYR A 65 14.93 6.48 10.33
N LYS A 66 15.91 5.91 9.63
CA LYS A 66 16.62 6.57 8.52
C LYS A 66 16.09 6.03 7.20
N ILE A 67 15.65 6.94 6.34
CA ILE A 67 15.18 6.66 4.99
C ILE A 67 16.19 7.24 4.00
N GLN A 68 16.52 6.50 2.95
CA GLN A 68 17.34 6.98 1.84
C GLN A 68 16.52 6.98 0.56
N ILE A 69 16.48 8.11 -0.14
CA ILE A 69 15.85 8.18 -1.47
C ILE A 69 16.86 7.69 -2.51
N VAL A 70 16.48 6.70 -3.32
CA VAL A 70 17.32 6.11 -4.36
C VAL A 70 16.56 5.97 -5.68
N ASP A 71 17.29 5.92 -6.80
CA ASP A 71 16.72 5.70 -8.13
C ASP A 71 16.73 4.22 -8.57
N HIS A 72 17.57 3.39 -7.94
CA HIS A 72 17.76 1.99 -8.31
C HIS A 72 17.82 1.09 -7.08
N TYR A 73 17.28 -0.13 -7.21
CA TYR A 73 17.18 -1.14 -6.15
C TYR A 73 16.49 -0.64 -4.86
N PRO A 74 15.30 -0.01 -4.94
CA PRO A 74 14.56 0.34 -3.75
C PRO A 74 14.00 -0.92 -3.06
N ASP A 75 13.82 -0.82 -1.74
CA ASP A 75 13.09 -1.81 -0.96
C ASP A 75 11.59 -1.72 -1.24
N PHE A 76 11.07 -0.50 -1.46
CA PHE A 76 9.70 -0.22 -1.90
C PHE A 76 9.56 1.20 -2.49
N THR A 77 8.44 1.43 -3.17
CA THR A 77 8.12 2.69 -3.85
C THR A 77 7.01 3.48 -3.15
N ILE A 78 7.13 4.80 -3.15
CA ILE A 78 6.10 5.69 -2.60
C ILE A 78 5.68 6.76 -3.59
N GLN A 79 4.48 7.28 -3.40
CA GLN A 79 3.98 8.49 -4.04
C GLN A 79 3.52 9.48 -2.97
N TYR A 80 3.96 10.72 -3.08
CA TYR A 80 3.38 11.79 -2.27
C TYR A 80 1.98 12.15 -2.76
N VAL A 81 1.08 12.31 -1.81
CA VAL A 81 -0.26 12.83 -2.03
C VAL A 81 -0.43 14.10 -1.19
N ASP A 82 -1.19 15.05 -1.74
CA ASP A 82 -1.55 16.29 -1.07
C ASP A 82 -2.66 16.06 -0.02
#